data_AF-A0A660XPJ3-F1
#
_entry.id   AF-A0A660XPJ3-F1
#
_cell.length_a   1.000
_cell.length_b   1.000
_cell.length_c   1.000
_cell.angle_alpha   90.00
_cell.angle_beta   90.00
_cell.angle_gamma   90.00
#
_symmetry.space_group_name_H-M   'P 1'
#
loop_
_entity.id
_entity.type
_entity.pdbx_description
1 polymer ?
#
loop_
_entity_poly.entity_id
_entity_poly.type
_entity_poly.pdbx_seq_one_letter_code
_entity_poly.pdbx_strand_id
1 'polypeptide(L)'
;MSNYSSKGIRVVQDRLYDHQAYLLLRILPLIHRYKEFAIKGGTAINFFYRKMPRLSVDIDLSYLPIQNRQVSLDKIDYLLNEITRDIKRSIPEASIESSQSEGSINRLTVSTKNATIKIEPNLVIRGSVYPAIEKTIAPSVSEYFELSARSQVLSLADVYGGKICAALDRQHPRDLFDIKLLLENEGITQNIKNAFIIYLISHPRPMVELLDPNFIPIESLFYQEFEGMTFVSITINELLRVREALVKEINSQLSEKDKQFILSIKSGNPDWHLSPVAKVAELPAVKWKLVNIRKMSKARHHSAYSKLETLLIT
;
A
#
# COMPACT_ATOMS: atom_id res chain seq x y z
N MET A 1 15.50 18.83 -34.89
CA MET A 1 14.27 18.03 -35.08
C MET A 1 14.07 17.16 -33.85
N SER A 2 13.02 17.39 -33.06
CA SER A 2 12.38 16.49 -32.07
C SER A 2 11.81 17.27 -30.86
N ASN A 3 10.90 18.23 -31.10
CA ASN A 3 10.06 18.83 -30.05
C ASN A 3 8.56 18.50 -30.25
N TYR A 4 8.22 17.69 -31.26
CA TYR A 4 6.85 17.27 -31.55
C TYR A 4 6.47 15.92 -30.92
N SER A 5 7.43 15.17 -30.34
CA SER A 5 7.19 13.83 -29.78
C SER A 5 6.68 13.87 -28.33
N SER A 6 7.32 14.64 -27.44
CA SER A 6 7.01 14.62 -26.00
C SER A 6 5.64 15.22 -25.66
N LYS A 7 5.22 16.28 -26.35
CA LYS A 7 3.92 16.93 -26.11
C LYS A 7 2.74 16.08 -26.61
N GLY A 8 2.91 15.38 -27.73
CA GLY A 8 1.91 14.45 -28.26
C GLY A 8 1.77 13.20 -27.40
N ILE A 9 2.90 12.62 -26.95
CA ILE A 9 2.92 11.47 -26.04
C ILE A 9 2.25 11.81 -24.71
N ARG A 10 2.56 12.98 -24.13
CA ARG A 10 1.96 13.43 -22.86
C ARG A 10 0.44 13.58 -22.95
N VAL A 11 -0.08 14.22 -24.00
CA VAL A 11 -1.54 14.37 -24.22
C VAL A 11 -2.24 13.03 -24.44
N VAL A 12 -1.60 12.07 -25.11
CA VAL A 12 -2.15 10.72 -25.31
C VAL A 12 -2.14 9.92 -24.00
N GLN A 13 -1.07 10.04 -23.20
CA GLN A 13 -1.00 9.49 -21.85
C GLN A 13 -2.13 10.07 -20.99
N ASP A 14 -2.27 11.40 -20.94
CA ASP A 14 -3.30 12.09 -20.15
C ASP A 14 -4.70 11.55 -20.49
N ARG A 15 -5.02 11.33 -21.78
CA ARG A 15 -6.31 10.75 -22.20
C ARG A 15 -6.50 9.29 -21.80
N LEU A 16 -5.47 8.44 -21.94
CA LEU A 16 -5.55 7.04 -21.52
C LEU A 16 -5.78 6.94 -20.01
N TYR A 17 -5.09 7.81 -19.25
CA TYR A 17 -5.21 7.87 -17.80
C TYR A 17 -6.57 8.36 -17.34
N ASP A 18 -7.13 9.37 -18.00
CA ASP A 18 -8.49 9.81 -17.71
C ASP A 18 -9.52 8.69 -17.93
N HIS A 19 -9.36 7.88 -18.98
CA HIS A 19 -10.22 6.71 -19.19
C HIS A 19 -10.06 5.66 -18.09
N GLN A 20 -8.83 5.40 -17.61
CA GLN A 20 -8.60 4.46 -16.51
C GLN A 20 -9.15 4.98 -15.18
N ALA A 21 -8.91 6.26 -14.86
CA ALA A 21 -9.45 6.91 -13.67
C ALA A 21 -10.98 6.93 -13.70
N TYR A 22 -11.58 7.24 -14.84
CA TYR A 22 -13.04 7.19 -15.04
C TYR A 22 -13.60 5.78 -14.81
N LEU A 23 -12.97 4.74 -15.39
CA LEU A 23 -13.37 3.35 -15.17
C LEU A 23 -13.26 2.96 -13.69
N LEU A 24 -12.16 3.32 -13.03
CA LEU A 24 -11.95 3.12 -11.59
C LEU A 24 -13.07 3.78 -10.78
N LEU A 25 -13.39 5.05 -11.06
CA LEU A 25 -14.42 5.81 -10.34
C LEU A 25 -15.82 5.22 -10.53
N ARG A 26 -16.13 4.62 -11.69
CA ARG A 26 -17.38 3.85 -11.88
C ARG A 26 -17.42 2.55 -11.07
N ILE A 27 -16.27 1.96 -10.77
CA ILE A 27 -16.16 0.68 -10.04
C ILE A 27 -16.15 0.89 -8.51
N LEU A 28 -15.61 2.00 -8.00
CA LEU A 28 -15.54 2.25 -6.56
C LEU A 28 -16.89 2.11 -5.83
N PRO A 29 -18.02 2.64 -6.34
CA PRO A 29 -19.33 2.48 -5.69
C PRO A 29 -19.83 1.04 -5.65
N LEU A 30 -19.40 0.19 -6.60
CA LEU A 30 -19.75 -1.24 -6.60
C LEU A 30 -18.98 -1.97 -5.51
N ILE A 31 -17.67 -1.70 -5.40
CA ILE A 31 -16.82 -2.26 -4.34
C ILE A 31 -17.29 -1.81 -2.95
N HIS A 32 -17.76 -0.57 -2.82
CA HIS A 32 -18.24 0.00 -1.56
C HIS A 32 -19.36 -0.79 -0.88
N ARG A 33 -20.13 -1.58 -1.64
CA ARG A 33 -21.19 -2.44 -1.10
C ARG A 33 -20.63 -3.61 -0.29
N TYR A 34 -19.37 -3.98 -0.48
CA TYR A 34 -18.69 -5.09 0.17
C TYR A 34 -17.85 -4.57 1.33
N LYS A 35 -18.47 -4.44 2.51
CA LYS A 35 -17.86 -3.85 3.72
C LYS A 35 -16.74 -4.70 4.32
N GLU A 36 -16.54 -5.92 3.82
CA GLU A 36 -15.39 -6.75 4.14
C GLU A 36 -14.09 -6.23 3.50
N PHE A 37 -14.17 -5.35 2.50
CA PHE A 37 -13.01 -4.76 1.84
C PHE A 37 -12.84 -3.27 2.16
N ALA A 38 -11.59 -2.86 2.33
CA ALA A 38 -11.18 -1.46 2.34
C ALA A 38 -10.13 -1.21 1.26
N ILE A 39 -10.25 -0.06 0.58
CA ILE A 39 -9.25 0.39 -0.39
C ILE A 39 -7.99 0.85 0.35
N LYS A 40 -6.83 0.50 -0.19
CA LYS A 40 -5.51 0.92 0.31
C LYS A 40 -4.62 1.44 -0.82
N GLY A 41 -3.33 1.61 -0.51
CA GLY A 41 -2.31 1.87 -1.52
C GLY A 41 -2.43 3.25 -2.17
N GLY A 42 -1.92 3.36 -3.41
CA GLY A 42 -1.86 4.64 -4.12
C GLY A 42 -3.22 5.22 -4.43
N THR A 43 -4.23 4.38 -4.64
CA THR A 43 -5.61 4.82 -4.94
C THR A 43 -6.30 5.42 -3.73
N ALA A 44 -6.09 4.86 -2.52
CA ALA A 44 -6.55 5.49 -1.29
C ALA A 44 -5.91 6.89 -1.12
N ILE A 45 -4.60 7.00 -1.35
CA ILE A 45 -3.88 8.28 -1.27
C ILE A 45 -4.44 9.27 -2.28
N ASN A 46 -4.49 8.90 -3.56
CA ASN A 46 -4.82 9.81 -4.64
C ASN A 46 -6.25 10.30 -4.66
N PHE A 47 -7.22 9.42 -4.41
CA PHE A 47 -8.63 9.76 -4.59
C PHE A 47 -9.30 10.22 -3.30
N PHE A 48 -8.81 9.80 -2.13
CA PHE A 48 -9.50 10.03 -0.86
C PHE A 48 -8.73 10.93 0.11
N TYR A 49 -7.40 10.77 0.22
CA TYR A 49 -6.58 11.54 1.17
C TYR A 49 -5.90 12.77 0.55
N ARG A 50 -5.67 12.74 -0.76
CA ARG A 50 -5.06 13.81 -1.55
C ARG A 50 -5.95 14.15 -2.73
N LYS A 51 -5.60 15.23 -3.42
CA LYS A 51 -6.34 15.76 -4.57
C LYS A 51 -5.73 15.26 -5.89
N MET A 52 -5.58 13.94 -6.03
CA MET A 52 -4.97 13.27 -7.19
C MET A 52 -3.62 13.89 -7.64
N PRO A 53 -2.60 13.98 -6.75
CA PRO A 53 -1.33 14.64 -7.06
C PRO A 53 -0.48 13.90 -8.10
N ARG A 54 -0.77 12.62 -8.30
CA ARG A 54 -0.20 11.77 -9.34
C ARG A 54 -1.21 10.74 -9.79
N LEU A 55 -0.87 9.97 -10.81
CA LEU A 55 -1.69 8.87 -11.30
C LEU A 55 -1.50 7.59 -10.48
N SER A 56 -2.60 6.93 -10.12
CA SER A 56 -2.65 5.58 -9.52
C SER A 56 -4.02 5.00 -9.83
N VAL A 57 -4.09 4.04 -10.74
CA VAL A 57 -5.37 3.58 -11.33
C VAL A 57 -5.67 2.11 -11.07
N ASP A 58 -4.93 1.47 -10.16
CA ASP A 58 -5.19 0.12 -9.66
C ASP A 58 -5.91 0.17 -8.31
N ILE A 59 -6.84 -0.74 -8.06
CA ILE A 59 -7.62 -0.81 -6.81
C ILE A 59 -7.02 -1.91 -5.93
N ASP A 60 -6.16 -1.50 -4.98
CA ASP A 60 -5.67 -2.39 -3.93
C ASP A 60 -6.71 -2.54 -2.81
N LEU A 61 -7.04 -3.78 -2.45
CA LEU A 61 -7.99 -4.10 -1.39
C LEU A 61 -7.31 -4.77 -0.18
N SER A 62 -7.74 -4.38 1.01
CA SER A 62 -7.49 -5.13 2.25
C SER A 62 -8.78 -5.81 2.69
N TYR A 63 -8.72 -7.12 2.92
CA TYR A 63 -9.81 -7.87 3.55
C TYR A 63 -9.77 -7.65 5.06
N LEU A 64 -10.81 -7.04 5.61
CA LEU A 64 -10.87 -6.57 7.00
C LEU A 64 -11.12 -7.69 8.03
N PRO A 65 -12.00 -8.69 7.79
CA PRO A 65 -12.25 -9.72 8.79
C PRO A 65 -11.01 -10.55 9.13
N ILE A 66 -10.72 -10.67 10.43
CA ILE A 66 -9.63 -11.51 10.94
C ILE A 66 -10.18 -12.91 11.22
N GLN A 67 -9.88 -13.84 10.32
CA GLN A 67 -10.37 -15.21 10.36
C GLN A 67 -9.26 -16.21 9.99
N ASN A 68 -9.55 -17.50 10.06
CA ASN A 68 -8.67 -18.54 9.53
C ASN A 68 -8.32 -18.25 8.05
N ARG A 69 -7.11 -18.63 7.61
CA ARG A 69 -6.63 -18.39 6.24
C ARG A 69 -7.61 -18.93 5.21
N GLN A 70 -7.99 -20.20 5.29
CA GLN A 70 -8.84 -20.82 4.27
C GLN A 70 -10.21 -20.13 4.20
N VAL A 71 -10.85 -19.93 5.36
CA VAL A 71 -12.13 -19.21 5.46
C VAL A 71 -12.04 -17.81 4.86
N SER A 72 -10.93 -17.09 5.10
CA SER A 72 -10.72 -15.76 4.52
C SER A 72 -10.58 -15.83 3.00
N LEU A 73 -9.83 -16.80 2.48
CA LEU A 73 -9.59 -16.96 1.05
C LEU A 73 -10.88 -17.33 0.32
N ASP A 74 -11.63 -18.32 0.82
CA ASP A 74 -12.91 -18.73 0.24
C ASP A 74 -13.90 -17.55 0.19
N LYS A 75 -13.92 -16.74 1.27
CA LYS A 75 -14.76 -15.55 1.33
C LYS A 75 -14.30 -14.45 0.38
N ILE A 76 -12.99 -14.21 0.26
CA ILE A 76 -12.42 -13.27 -0.71
C ILE A 76 -12.80 -13.68 -2.14
N ASP A 77 -12.64 -14.96 -2.49
CA ASP A 77 -12.98 -15.48 -3.81
C ASP A 77 -14.48 -15.34 -4.11
N TYR A 78 -15.33 -15.67 -3.14
CA TYR A 78 -16.77 -15.44 -3.24
C TYR A 78 -17.08 -13.97 -3.52
N LEU A 79 -16.54 -13.04 -2.73
CA LEU A 79 -16.82 -11.61 -2.85
C LEU A 79 -16.30 -11.02 -4.17
N LEU A 80 -15.12 -11.44 -4.66
CA LEU A 80 -14.58 -11.00 -5.94
C LEU A 80 -15.42 -11.49 -7.13
N ASN A 81 -16.01 -12.68 -7.03
CA ASN A 81 -16.99 -13.15 -8.01
C ASN A 81 -18.28 -12.32 -7.97
N GLU A 82 -18.78 -11.94 -6.79
CA GLU A 82 -19.93 -11.03 -6.69
C GLU A 82 -19.61 -9.65 -7.30
N ILE A 83 -18.44 -9.07 -6.98
CA ILE A 83 -17.95 -7.82 -7.60
C ILE A 83 -17.89 -7.96 -9.13
N THR A 84 -17.39 -9.09 -9.64
CA THR A 84 -17.34 -9.36 -11.09
C THR A 84 -18.74 -9.32 -11.72
N ARG A 85 -19.76 -9.89 -11.07
CA ARG A 85 -21.15 -9.86 -11.56
C ARG A 85 -21.71 -8.44 -11.56
N ASP A 86 -21.46 -7.67 -10.51
CA ASP A 86 -21.91 -6.28 -10.42
C ASP A 86 -21.29 -5.38 -11.48
N ILE A 87 -19.99 -5.53 -11.73
CA ILE A 87 -19.27 -4.78 -12.75
C ILE A 87 -19.87 -5.11 -14.12
N LYS A 88 -20.05 -6.39 -14.46
CA LYS A 88 -20.68 -6.79 -15.74
C LYS A 88 -22.10 -6.26 -15.90
N ARG A 89 -22.88 -6.18 -14.81
CA ARG A 89 -24.24 -5.62 -14.84
C ARG A 89 -24.23 -4.09 -15.03
N SER A 90 -23.29 -3.39 -14.39
CA SER A 90 -23.26 -1.91 -14.35
C SER A 90 -22.43 -1.30 -15.49
N ILE A 91 -21.53 -2.09 -16.08
CA ILE A 91 -20.61 -1.73 -17.15
C ILE A 91 -20.64 -2.89 -18.18
N PRO A 92 -21.70 -3.02 -18.99
CA PRO A 92 -21.88 -4.14 -19.92
C PRO A 92 -20.75 -4.30 -20.94
N GLU A 93 -20.05 -3.21 -21.26
CA GLU A 93 -18.92 -3.17 -22.17
C GLU A 93 -17.60 -3.67 -21.55
N ALA A 94 -17.56 -3.97 -20.24
CA ALA A 94 -16.36 -4.42 -19.56
C ALA A 94 -16.12 -5.93 -19.72
N SER A 95 -14.92 -6.30 -20.18
CA SER A 95 -14.37 -7.65 -20.03
C SER A 95 -13.63 -7.77 -18.70
N ILE A 96 -13.74 -8.93 -18.06
CA ILE A 96 -13.10 -9.19 -16.75
C ILE A 96 -12.40 -10.53 -16.81
N GLU A 97 -11.10 -10.50 -16.50
CA GLU A 97 -10.25 -11.69 -16.36
C GLU A 97 -9.79 -11.83 -14.91
N SER A 98 -9.88 -13.03 -14.35
CA SER A 98 -9.38 -13.33 -13.01
C SER A 98 -8.07 -14.11 -13.12
N SER A 99 -7.04 -13.67 -12.39
CA SER A 99 -5.87 -14.51 -12.13
C SER A 99 -5.93 -15.14 -10.75
N GLN A 100 -5.34 -16.33 -10.63
CA GLN A 100 -5.27 -17.07 -9.38
C GLN A 100 -3.82 -17.30 -8.96
N SER A 101 -3.60 -17.39 -7.65
CA SER A 101 -2.34 -17.80 -7.04
C SER A 101 -2.64 -18.62 -5.80
N GLU A 102 -1.95 -19.75 -5.65
CA GLU A 102 -2.20 -20.72 -4.56
C GLU A 102 -3.67 -21.15 -4.42
N GLY A 103 -4.42 -21.20 -5.53
CA GLY A 103 -5.81 -21.63 -5.55
C GLY A 103 -6.85 -20.55 -5.22
N SER A 104 -6.44 -19.29 -5.03
CA SER A 104 -7.36 -18.16 -4.79
C SER A 104 -7.15 -17.02 -5.77
N ILE A 105 -8.21 -16.25 -6.03
CA ILE A 105 -8.19 -15.07 -6.89
C ILE A 105 -7.29 -14.01 -6.24
N ASN A 106 -6.23 -13.62 -6.95
CA ASN A 106 -5.28 -12.62 -6.48
C ASN A 106 -5.35 -11.30 -7.28
N ARG A 107 -6.08 -11.29 -8.40
CA ARG A 107 -6.33 -10.10 -9.19
C ARG A 107 -7.52 -10.30 -10.13
N LEU A 108 -8.31 -9.24 -10.29
CA LEU A 108 -9.23 -9.06 -11.42
C LEU A 108 -8.66 -7.98 -12.34
N THR A 109 -8.56 -8.27 -13.63
CA THR A 109 -8.24 -7.28 -14.67
C THR A 109 -9.54 -6.90 -15.36
N VAL A 110 -9.96 -5.65 -15.20
CA VAL A 110 -11.19 -5.10 -15.80
C VAL A 110 -10.79 -4.23 -16.98
N SER A 111 -11.23 -4.59 -18.18
CA SER A 111 -10.90 -3.88 -19.41
C SER A 111 -12.16 -3.42 -20.15
N THR A 112 -12.07 -2.23 -20.71
CA THR A 112 -13.01 -1.67 -21.69
C THR A 112 -12.22 -1.37 -22.97
N LYS A 113 -12.89 -0.85 -24.00
CA LYS A 113 -12.22 -0.45 -25.26
C LYS A 113 -11.03 0.50 -25.04
N ASN A 114 -11.13 1.39 -24.05
CA ASN A 114 -10.18 2.51 -23.88
C ASN A 114 -9.41 2.48 -22.56
N ALA A 115 -9.65 1.51 -21.68
CA ALA A 115 -9.04 1.48 -20.36
C ALA A 115 -8.99 0.08 -19.77
N THR A 116 -7.91 -0.19 -19.03
CA THR A 116 -7.76 -1.39 -18.21
C THR A 116 -7.34 -0.99 -16.81
N ILE A 117 -7.99 -1.54 -15.78
CA ILE A 117 -7.58 -1.38 -14.38
C ILE A 117 -7.49 -2.75 -13.70
N LYS A 118 -6.77 -2.79 -12.59
CA LYS A 118 -6.67 -4.01 -11.76
C LYS A 118 -7.39 -3.82 -10.43
N ILE A 119 -7.97 -4.90 -9.92
CA ILE A 119 -8.49 -5.01 -8.56
C ILE A 119 -7.71 -6.12 -7.87
N GLU A 120 -6.91 -5.78 -6.86
CA GLU A 120 -5.95 -6.71 -6.24
C GLU A 120 -6.20 -6.83 -4.73
N PRO A 121 -6.76 -7.96 -4.23
CA PRO A 121 -6.84 -8.23 -2.80
C PRO A 121 -5.46 -8.56 -2.20
N ASN A 122 -5.19 -8.06 -1.00
CA ASN A 122 -4.05 -8.54 -0.21
C ASN A 122 -4.40 -9.85 0.50
N LEU A 123 -3.90 -10.97 -0.05
CA LEU A 123 -4.16 -12.30 0.48
C LEU A 123 -3.32 -12.67 1.72
N VAL A 124 -2.37 -11.82 2.16
CA VAL A 124 -1.47 -12.10 3.29
C VAL A 124 -1.75 -11.16 4.46
N ILE A 125 -1.63 -9.85 4.22
CA ILE A 125 -1.86 -8.78 5.20
C ILE A 125 -3.35 -8.43 5.23
N ARG A 126 -4.10 -9.34 5.86
CA ARG A 126 -5.54 -9.17 6.16
C ARG A 126 -5.72 -8.48 7.52
N GLY A 127 -6.85 -7.80 7.68
CA GLY A 127 -7.14 -6.91 8.80
C GLY A 127 -6.53 -5.52 8.63
N SER A 128 -6.78 -4.68 9.63
CA SER A 128 -6.28 -3.31 9.71
C SER A 128 -5.76 -3.03 11.13
N VAL A 129 -4.79 -2.13 11.28
CA VAL A 129 -4.29 -1.71 12.59
C VAL A 129 -5.32 -0.80 13.26
N TYR A 130 -5.86 0.17 12.52
CA TYR A 130 -6.96 1.02 12.95
C TYR A 130 -8.23 0.69 12.16
N PRO A 131 -9.42 1.03 12.66
CA PRO A 131 -10.66 0.85 11.92
C PRO A 131 -10.61 1.53 10.55
N ALA A 132 -11.05 0.81 9.50
CA ALA A 132 -11.28 1.41 8.20
C ALA A 132 -12.37 2.49 8.29
N ILE A 133 -12.23 3.53 7.49
CA ILE A 133 -13.13 4.68 7.49
C ILE A 133 -13.84 4.80 6.15
N GLU A 134 -15.06 5.35 6.19
CA GLU A 134 -15.82 5.62 4.99
C GLU A 134 -15.51 7.05 4.51
N LYS A 135 -15.02 7.20 3.27
CA LYS A 135 -14.70 8.50 2.68
C LYS A 135 -15.33 8.64 1.30
N THR A 136 -15.66 9.86 0.95
CA THR A 136 -15.92 10.27 -0.43
C THR A 136 -14.61 10.65 -1.10
N ILE A 137 -14.58 10.55 -2.43
CA ILE A 137 -13.46 11.08 -3.21
C ILE A 137 -13.31 12.59 -2.98
N ALA A 138 -12.11 13.12 -3.20
CA ALA A 138 -11.82 14.54 -3.06
C ALA A 138 -12.72 15.40 -3.98
N PRO A 139 -13.24 16.55 -3.52
CA PRO A 139 -14.15 17.39 -4.30
C PRO A 139 -13.61 17.75 -5.70
N SER A 140 -12.33 18.10 -5.78
CA SER A 140 -11.67 18.43 -7.06
C SER A 140 -11.66 17.26 -8.05
N VAL A 141 -11.61 16.01 -7.56
CA VAL A 141 -11.68 14.82 -8.41
C VAL A 141 -13.12 14.57 -8.86
N SER A 142 -14.08 14.79 -7.95
CA SER A 142 -15.50 14.69 -8.26
C SER A 142 -15.93 15.69 -9.34
N GLU A 143 -15.46 16.93 -9.22
CA GLU A 143 -15.68 18.01 -10.20
C GLU A 143 -15.03 17.68 -11.55
N TYR A 144 -13.76 17.24 -11.57
CA TYR A 144 -13.05 16.96 -12.81
C TYR A 144 -13.68 15.81 -13.62
N PHE A 145 -14.12 14.74 -12.96
CA PHE A 145 -14.70 13.59 -13.63
C PHE A 145 -16.23 13.62 -13.69
N GLU A 146 -16.89 14.64 -13.12
CA GLU A 146 -18.34 14.73 -12.96
C GLU A 146 -18.96 13.46 -12.35
N LEU A 147 -18.23 12.82 -11.44
CA LEU A 147 -18.62 11.59 -10.77
C LEU A 147 -18.55 11.75 -9.26
N SER A 148 -19.49 11.13 -8.55
CA SER A 148 -19.41 10.99 -7.09
C SER A 148 -19.13 9.54 -6.73
N ALA A 149 -18.11 9.31 -5.90
CA ALA A 149 -17.83 7.98 -5.36
C ALA A 149 -17.57 8.04 -3.87
N ARG A 150 -18.08 7.03 -3.17
CA ARG A 150 -17.82 6.75 -1.75
C ARG A 150 -17.27 5.35 -1.64
N SER A 151 -16.28 5.15 -0.78
CA SER A 151 -15.77 3.82 -0.48
C SER A 151 -15.30 3.70 0.96
N GLN A 152 -15.15 2.45 1.40
CA GLN A 152 -14.41 2.14 2.61
C GLN A 152 -12.92 2.15 2.27
N VAL A 153 -12.13 2.87 3.05
CA VAL A 153 -10.68 3.03 2.88
C VAL A 153 -9.99 2.71 4.19
N LEU A 154 -8.78 2.17 4.12
CA LEU A 154 -7.93 2.05 5.30
C LEU A 154 -7.67 3.44 5.90
N SER A 155 -7.49 3.49 7.22
CA SER A 155 -7.15 4.72 7.93
C SER A 155 -5.90 5.39 7.35
N LEU A 156 -5.73 6.70 7.53
CA LEU A 156 -4.53 7.41 7.08
C LEU A 156 -3.26 6.73 7.62
N ALA A 157 -3.32 6.32 8.89
CA ALA A 157 -2.25 5.61 9.56
C ALA A 157 -1.91 4.27 8.88
N ASP A 158 -2.91 3.47 8.54
CA ASP A 158 -2.70 2.17 7.87
C ASP A 158 -2.18 2.33 6.44
N VAL A 159 -2.75 3.26 5.68
CA VAL A 159 -2.32 3.56 4.31
C VAL A 159 -0.85 3.97 4.29
N TYR A 160 -0.47 4.91 5.15
CA TYR A 160 0.90 5.39 5.19
C TYR A 160 1.86 4.44 5.91
N GLY A 161 1.43 3.70 6.93
CA GLY A 161 2.24 2.65 7.55
C GLY A 161 2.69 1.59 6.55
N GLY A 162 1.76 1.11 5.70
CA GLY A 162 2.09 0.21 4.60
C GLY A 162 2.92 0.88 3.49
N LYS A 163 2.65 2.15 3.18
CA LYS A 163 3.39 2.93 2.17
C LYS A 163 4.85 3.15 2.56
N ILE A 164 5.14 3.39 3.84
CA ILE A 164 6.49 3.51 4.39
C ILE A 164 7.25 2.21 4.18
N CYS A 165 6.66 1.05 4.52
CA CYS A 165 7.30 -0.25 4.27
C CYS A 165 7.61 -0.46 2.77
N ALA A 166 6.68 -0.11 1.88
CA ALA A 166 6.90 -0.22 0.44
C ALA A 166 8.02 0.72 -0.04
N ALA A 167 8.03 1.97 0.43
CA ALA A 167 9.09 2.94 0.10
C ALA A 167 10.48 2.46 0.54
N LEU A 168 10.59 1.88 1.73
CA LEU A 168 11.86 1.38 2.27
C LEU A 168 12.33 0.10 1.57
N ASP A 169 11.42 -0.81 1.21
CA ASP A 169 11.76 -2.07 0.54
C ASP A 169 12.14 -1.86 -0.94
N ARG A 170 11.25 -1.25 -1.74
CA ARG A 170 11.44 -1.16 -3.19
C ARG A 170 11.98 0.18 -3.69
N GLN A 171 11.94 1.23 -2.87
CA GLN A 171 12.44 2.59 -3.18
C GLN A 171 11.91 3.16 -4.51
N HIS A 172 10.73 2.73 -4.93
CA HIS A 172 10.17 3.13 -6.21
C HIS A 172 9.78 4.61 -6.20
N PRO A 173 10.02 5.40 -7.28
CA PRO A 173 9.71 6.82 -7.34
C PRO A 173 8.29 7.21 -6.89
N ARG A 174 7.26 6.48 -7.32
CA ARG A 174 5.85 6.65 -6.86
C ARG A 174 5.67 6.56 -5.33
N ASP A 175 6.37 5.64 -4.66
CA ASP A 175 6.27 5.55 -3.20
C ASP A 175 7.02 6.69 -2.53
N LEU A 176 8.22 7.03 -3.01
CA LEU A 176 8.98 8.16 -2.49
C LEU A 176 8.20 9.47 -2.68
N PHE A 177 7.47 9.63 -3.78
CA PHE A 177 6.58 10.76 -3.99
C PHE A 177 5.42 10.79 -2.99
N ASP A 178 4.76 9.65 -2.75
CA ASP A 178 3.70 9.58 -1.73
C ASP A 178 4.24 9.93 -0.32
N ILE A 179 5.46 9.50 -0.01
CA ILE A 179 6.16 9.83 1.24
C ILE A 179 6.54 11.31 1.30
N LYS A 180 7.00 11.91 0.19
CA LYS A 180 7.25 13.35 0.11
C LYS A 180 6.00 14.12 0.55
N LEU A 181 4.86 13.77 -0.05
CA LEU A 181 3.58 14.39 0.30
C LEU A 181 3.15 14.13 1.74
N LEU A 182 3.51 12.99 2.33
CA LEU A 182 3.28 12.76 3.75
C LEU A 182 4.11 13.72 4.60
N LEU A 183 5.42 13.78 4.35
CA LEU A 183 6.37 14.57 5.14
C LEU A 183 6.09 16.08 5.04
N GLU A 184 5.61 16.56 3.89
CA GLU A 184 5.25 17.96 3.67
C GLU A 184 3.88 18.35 4.25
N ASN A 185 3.06 17.39 4.67
CA ASN A 185 1.73 17.65 5.24
C ASN A 185 1.70 17.25 6.73
N GLU A 186 1.22 16.06 7.06
CA GLU A 186 1.02 15.63 8.44
C GLU A 186 2.32 15.18 9.13
N GLY A 187 3.36 14.85 8.35
CA GLY A 187 4.54 14.17 8.85
C GLY A 187 4.23 12.76 9.35
N ILE A 188 5.23 12.12 9.95
CA ILE A 188 5.05 10.81 10.58
C ILE A 188 4.44 11.05 11.97
N THR A 189 3.11 11.00 12.05
CA THR A 189 2.38 11.10 13.32
C THR A 189 2.57 9.84 14.17
N GLN A 190 2.28 9.93 15.48
CA GLN A 190 2.33 8.76 16.38
C GLN A 190 1.49 7.58 15.86
N ASN A 191 0.29 7.83 15.31
CA ASN A 191 -0.55 6.77 14.76
C ASN A 191 0.06 6.13 13.50
N ILE A 192 0.66 6.94 12.61
CA ILE A 192 1.37 6.44 11.42
C ILE A 192 2.59 5.61 11.82
N LYS A 193 3.39 6.09 12.79
CA LYS A 193 4.52 5.33 13.35
C LYS A 193 4.05 3.99 13.91
N ASN A 194 3.01 4.01 14.73
CA ASN A 194 2.43 2.80 15.32
C ASN A 194 1.98 1.80 14.23
N ALA A 195 1.27 2.27 13.21
CA ALA A 195 0.89 1.43 12.07
C ALA A 195 2.12 0.90 11.33
N PHE A 196 3.11 1.75 11.05
CA PHE A 196 4.37 1.35 10.42
C PHE A 196 5.04 0.21 11.19
N ILE A 197 5.13 0.28 12.52
CA ILE A 197 5.70 -0.81 13.35
C ILE A 197 4.94 -2.13 13.10
N ILE A 198 3.60 -2.08 13.01
CA ILE A 198 2.81 -3.28 12.76
C ILE A 198 3.00 -3.81 11.34
N TYR A 199 3.07 -2.93 10.33
CA TYR A 199 3.36 -3.33 8.95
C TYR A 199 4.79 -3.88 8.81
N LEU A 200 5.78 -3.32 9.54
CA LEU A 200 7.17 -3.78 9.59
C LEU A 200 7.27 -5.22 10.12
N ILE A 201 6.63 -5.50 11.27
CA ILE A 201 6.62 -6.86 11.83
C ILE A 201 5.74 -7.83 11.02
N SER A 202 4.90 -7.33 10.12
CA SER A 202 4.09 -8.11 9.18
C SER A 202 4.79 -8.35 7.84
N HIS A 203 5.87 -7.62 7.57
CA HIS A 203 6.52 -7.59 6.26
C HIS A 203 7.33 -8.87 5.99
N PRO A 204 7.38 -9.38 4.74
CA PRO A 204 8.19 -10.57 4.41
C PRO A 204 9.71 -10.31 4.55
N ARG A 205 10.20 -9.13 4.16
CA ARG A 205 11.62 -8.75 4.31
C ARG A 205 12.09 -8.79 5.77
N PRO A 206 13.39 -9.00 6.01
CA PRO A 206 14.00 -8.77 7.32
C PRO A 206 13.77 -7.34 7.80
N MET A 207 13.40 -7.16 9.07
CA MET A 207 13.06 -5.84 9.62
C MET A 207 14.25 -4.87 9.55
N VAL A 208 15.46 -5.39 9.75
CA VAL A 208 16.71 -4.62 9.62
C VAL A 208 16.88 -4.04 8.22
N GLU A 209 16.48 -4.74 7.16
CA GLU A 209 16.60 -4.25 5.78
C GLU A 209 15.60 -3.12 5.44
N LEU A 210 14.55 -2.95 6.24
CA LEU A 210 13.63 -1.81 6.10
C LEU A 210 14.09 -0.62 6.95
N LEU A 211 14.63 -0.88 8.14
CA LEU A 211 15.09 0.16 9.05
C LEU A 211 16.44 0.76 8.63
N ASP A 212 17.28 -0.05 7.97
CA ASP A 212 18.56 0.34 7.38
C ASP A 212 18.64 -0.21 5.93
N PRO A 213 17.89 0.39 4.98
CA PRO A 213 17.83 -0.11 3.61
C PRO A 213 19.07 0.28 2.81
N ASN A 214 19.58 -0.66 2.01
CA ASN A 214 20.59 -0.33 1.00
C ASN A 214 19.97 0.51 -0.11
N PHE A 215 20.49 1.72 -0.34
CA PHE A 215 19.97 2.60 -1.38
C PHE A 215 20.28 2.10 -2.78
N ILE A 216 19.24 1.96 -3.60
CA ILE A 216 19.37 1.49 -5.00
C ILE A 216 19.29 2.67 -5.98
N PRO A 217 19.90 2.57 -7.17
CA PRO A 217 19.67 3.51 -8.26
C PRO A 217 18.18 3.51 -8.67
N ILE A 218 17.59 4.68 -8.86
CA ILE A 218 16.17 4.85 -9.24
C ILE A 218 15.99 5.66 -10.52
N GLU A 219 17.08 6.04 -11.18
CA GLU A 219 17.13 6.91 -12.36
C GLU A 219 16.28 6.33 -13.49
N SER A 220 16.52 5.07 -13.85
CA SER A 220 15.79 4.40 -14.93
C SER A 220 14.29 4.34 -14.63
N LEU A 221 13.92 3.93 -13.40
CA LEU A 221 12.52 3.89 -12.97
C LEU A 221 11.88 5.29 -12.95
N PHE A 222 12.65 6.31 -12.58
CA PHE A 222 12.17 7.69 -12.57
C PHE A 222 11.80 8.15 -13.99
N TYR A 223 12.76 8.09 -14.92
CA TYR A 223 12.55 8.60 -16.28
C TYR A 223 11.62 7.73 -17.13
N GLN A 224 11.59 6.41 -16.92
CA GLN A 224 10.78 5.51 -17.74
C GLN A 224 9.36 5.30 -17.19
N GLU A 225 9.19 5.30 -15.87
CA GLU A 225 7.95 4.85 -15.24
C GLU A 225 7.28 5.89 -14.32
N PHE A 226 7.87 7.07 -14.13
CA PHE A 226 7.32 8.07 -13.20
C PHE A 226 7.29 9.50 -13.74
N GLU A 227 8.28 9.90 -14.52
CA GLU A 227 8.28 11.20 -15.18
C GLU A 227 7.01 11.35 -16.04
N GLY A 228 6.31 12.49 -15.89
CA GLY A 228 5.04 12.74 -16.55
C GLY A 228 3.81 12.11 -15.88
N MET A 229 3.95 11.32 -14.81
CA MET A 229 2.81 10.76 -14.06
C MET A 229 2.31 11.63 -12.90
N THR A 230 2.94 12.79 -12.69
CA THR A 230 2.61 13.72 -11.60
C THR A 230 2.02 15.01 -12.16
N PHE A 231 1.05 15.58 -11.45
CA PHE A 231 0.54 16.93 -11.74
C PHE A 231 1.39 18.02 -11.08
N VAL A 232 2.30 17.61 -10.19
CA VAL A 232 3.27 18.46 -9.51
C VAL A 232 4.66 18.15 -10.06
N SER A 233 5.42 19.18 -10.42
CA SER A 233 6.81 19.01 -10.85
C SER A 233 7.63 18.39 -9.73
N ILE A 234 8.43 17.39 -10.07
CA ILE A 234 9.30 16.69 -9.13
C ILE A 234 10.60 16.30 -9.84
N THR A 235 11.73 16.50 -9.17
CA THR A 235 13.03 16.05 -9.65
C THR A 235 13.46 14.76 -8.97
N ILE A 236 14.34 13.99 -9.62
CA ILE A 236 14.94 12.81 -9.00
C ILE A 236 15.69 13.17 -7.71
N ASN A 237 16.41 14.30 -7.69
CA ASN A 237 17.16 14.75 -6.51
C ASN A 237 16.25 15.01 -5.31
N GLU A 238 15.03 15.51 -5.51
CA GLU A 238 14.06 15.63 -4.43
C GLU A 238 13.64 14.26 -3.89
N LEU A 239 13.41 13.26 -4.75
CA LEU A 239 13.06 11.91 -4.30
C LEU A 239 14.19 11.23 -3.53
N LEU A 240 15.44 11.44 -3.95
CA LEU A 240 16.62 10.93 -3.25
C LEU A 240 16.73 11.52 -1.84
N ARG A 241 16.51 12.84 -1.69
CA ARG A 241 16.46 13.49 -0.37
C ARG A 241 15.32 12.97 0.50
N VAL A 242 14.14 12.74 -0.10
CA VAL A 242 12.98 12.19 0.63
C VAL A 242 13.28 10.78 1.14
N ARG A 243 13.98 9.96 0.35
CA ARG A 243 14.41 8.62 0.77
C ARG A 243 15.31 8.68 2.00
N GLU A 244 16.31 9.55 1.99
CA GLU A 244 17.21 9.76 3.14
C GLU A 244 16.46 10.30 4.36
N ALA A 245 15.59 11.30 4.16
CA ALA A 245 14.78 11.88 5.21
C ALA A 245 13.84 10.85 5.86
N LEU A 246 13.24 9.96 5.06
CA LEU A 246 12.35 8.91 5.57
C LEU A 246 13.08 7.97 6.55
N VAL A 247 14.26 7.49 6.17
CA VAL A 247 15.06 6.58 7.02
C VAL A 247 15.43 7.28 8.32
N LYS A 248 15.89 8.54 8.23
CA LYS A 248 16.25 9.34 9.41
C LYS A 248 15.03 9.56 10.32
N GLU A 249 13.91 10.00 9.77
CA GLU A 249 12.72 10.33 10.53
C GLU A 249 12.18 9.10 11.28
N ILE A 250 12.03 7.96 10.58
CA ILE A 250 11.57 6.72 11.19
C ILE A 250 12.46 6.31 12.36
N ASN A 251 13.78 6.22 12.15
CA ASN A 251 14.68 5.78 13.21
C ASN A 251 14.71 6.76 14.40
N SER A 252 14.62 8.06 14.14
CA SER A 252 14.60 9.09 15.21
C SER A 252 13.33 9.05 16.06
N GLN A 253 12.20 8.57 15.51
CA GLN A 253 10.92 8.52 16.23
C GLN A 253 10.67 7.21 16.98
N LEU A 254 11.48 6.16 16.75
CA LEU A 254 11.36 4.90 17.49
C LEU A 254 11.78 5.10 18.95
N SER A 255 10.81 4.99 19.85
CA SER A 255 11.08 5.02 21.29
C SER A 255 11.78 3.74 21.73
N GLU A 256 12.39 3.75 22.92
CA GLU A 256 12.98 2.55 23.52
C GLU A 256 11.95 1.42 23.65
N LYS A 257 10.70 1.76 23.99
CA LYS A 257 9.58 0.81 24.04
C LYS A 257 9.30 0.17 22.67
N ASP A 258 9.33 0.98 21.60
CA ASP A 258 9.11 0.50 20.22
C ASP A 258 10.23 -0.46 19.80
N LYS A 259 11.49 -0.09 20.09
CA LYS A 259 12.69 -0.90 19.80
C LYS A 259 12.62 -2.26 20.52
N GLN A 260 12.30 -2.25 21.81
CA GLN A 260 12.12 -3.47 22.61
C GLN A 260 10.97 -4.34 22.10
N PHE A 261 9.85 -3.75 21.67
CA PHE A 261 8.76 -4.49 21.06
C PHE A 261 9.21 -5.21 19.78
N ILE A 262 9.89 -4.50 18.87
CA ILE A 262 10.41 -5.07 17.62
C ILE A 262 11.38 -6.23 17.89
N LEU A 263 12.28 -6.07 18.87
CA LEU A 263 13.21 -7.14 19.28
C LEU A 263 12.49 -8.34 19.89
N SER A 264 11.48 -8.11 20.73
CA SER A 264 10.67 -9.18 21.30
C SER A 264 10.00 -10.03 20.21
N ILE A 265 9.51 -9.40 19.14
CA ILE A 265 8.97 -10.11 17.96
C ILE A 265 10.08 -10.92 17.28
N LYS A 266 11.25 -10.32 17.02
CA LYS A 266 12.38 -11.00 16.36
C LYS A 266 12.89 -12.18 17.18
N SER A 267 12.83 -12.12 18.51
CA SER A 267 13.24 -13.20 19.40
C SER A 267 12.37 -14.46 19.25
N GLY A 268 11.15 -14.32 18.71
CA GLY A 268 10.15 -15.39 18.64
C GLY A 268 9.23 -15.47 19.87
N ASN A 269 9.50 -14.66 20.89
CA ASN A 269 8.75 -14.51 22.14
C ASN A 269 8.26 -13.05 22.30
N PRO A 270 7.15 -12.68 21.63
CA PRO A 270 6.67 -11.30 21.66
C PRO A 270 6.22 -10.87 23.05
N ASP A 271 6.59 -9.66 23.44
CA ASP A 271 6.00 -8.97 24.59
C ASP A 271 4.89 -8.04 24.09
N TRP A 272 3.65 -8.49 24.22
CA TRP A 272 2.48 -7.74 23.75
C TRP A 272 2.17 -6.49 24.60
N HIS A 273 2.69 -6.39 25.83
CA HIS A 273 2.53 -5.18 26.66
C HIS A 273 3.32 -3.99 26.10
N LEU A 274 4.38 -4.28 25.32
CA LEU A 274 5.15 -3.27 24.61
C LEU A 274 4.49 -2.82 23.31
N SER A 275 3.46 -3.53 22.85
CA SER A 275 2.82 -3.23 21.57
C SER A 275 2.18 -1.83 21.56
N PRO A 276 2.38 -1.03 20.51
CA PRO A 276 1.83 0.32 20.42
C PRO A 276 0.31 0.34 20.16
N VAL A 277 -0.28 -0.80 19.79
CA VAL A 277 -1.70 -0.94 19.45
C VAL A 277 -2.25 -2.27 19.96
N ALA A 278 -3.56 -2.32 20.22
CA ALA A 278 -4.22 -3.52 20.71
C ALA A 278 -4.39 -4.59 19.62
N LYS A 279 -4.60 -5.85 20.03
CA LYS A 279 -4.97 -6.99 19.15
C LYS A 279 -3.96 -7.33 18.03
N VAL A 280 -2.73 -6.83 18.10
CA VAL A 280 -1.67 -7.13 17.12
C VAL A 280 -1.40 -8.64 17.01
N ALA A 281 -1.49 -9.35 18.15
CA ALA A 281 -1.32 -10.80 18.20
C ALA A 281 -2.35 -11.57 17.36
N GLU A 282 -3.50 -10.95 17.03
CA GLU A 282 -4.56 -11.58 16.25
C GLU A 282 -4.31 -11.49 14.74
N LEU A 283 -3.52 -10.51 14.29
CA LEU A 283 -3.28 -10.21 12.88
C LEU A 283 -2.63 -11.39 12.14
N PRO A 284 -3.19 -11.84 11.00
CA PRO A 284 -2.68 -13.00 10.28
C PRO A 284 -1.23 -12.87 9.82
N ALA A 285 -0.81 -11.69 9.36
CA ALA A 285 0.56 -11.48 8.88
C ALA A 285 1.59 -11.51 10.04
N VAL A 286 1.22 -11.01 11.22
CA VAL A 286 2.05 -11.09 12.43
C VAL A 286 2.22 -12.55 12.87
N LYS A 287 1.11 -13.31 12.92
CA LYS A 287 1.15 -14.76 13.19
C LYS A 287 2.08 -15.49 12.21
N TRP A 288 1.97 -15.16 10.93
CA TRP A 288 2.82 -15.74 9.88
C TRP A 288 4.30 -15.39 10.06
N LYS A 289 4.63 -14.12 10.39
CA LYS A 289 6.00 -13.71 10.71
C LYS A 289 6.58 -14.54 11.85
N LEU A 290 5.83 -14.73 12.93
CA LEU A 290 6.28 -15.51 14.09
C LEU A 290 6.52 -16.98 13.74
N VAL A 291 5.65 -17.59 12.93
CA VAL A 291 5.87 -18.94 12.41
C VAL A 291 7.21 -19.02 11.65
N ASN A 292 7.49 -18.06 10.78
CA ASN A 292 8.74 -18.04 10.01
C ASN A 292 9.97 -17.83 10.90
N ILE A 293 9.89 -16.94 11.89
CA ILE A 293 10.97 -16.70 12.86
C ILE A 293 11.29 -17.98 13.66
N ARG A 294 10.26 -18.66 14.16
CA ARG A 294 10.42 -19.89 14.98
C ARG A 294 10.94 -21.08 14.18
N LYS A 295 10.77 -21.08 12.85
CA LYS A 295 11.30 -22.09 11.93
C LYS A 295 12.77 -21.85 11.54
N MET A 296 13.35 -20.70 11.88
CA MET A 296 14.76 -20.42 11.57
C MET A 296 15.69 -21.35 12.35
N SER A 297 16.84 -21.73 11.77
CA SER A 297 17.90 -22.40 12.52
C SER A 297 18.48 -21.48 13.59
N LYS A 298 18.94 -22.04 14.72
CA LYS A 298 19.50 -21.26 15.84
C LYS A 298 20.58 -20.26 15.40
N ALA A 299 21.50 -20.69 14.54
CA ALA A 299 22.58 -19.83 14.02
C ALA A 299 22.05 -18.67 13.16
N ARG A 300 21.13 -18.94 12.23
CA ARG A 300 20.53 -17.88 11.38
C ARG A 300 19.67 -16.93 12.19
N HIS A 301 18.92 -17.45 13.16
CA HIS A 301 18.08 -16.66 14.06
C HIS A 301 18.93 -15.72 14.91
N HIS A 302 19.97 -16.24 15.58
CA HIS A 302 20.91 -15.46 16.37
C HIS A 302 21.57 -14.35 15.54
N SER A 303 22.15 -14.68 14.38
CA SER A 303 22.76 -13.68 13.50
C SER A 303 21.79 -12.58 13.07
N ALA A 304 20.56 -12.96 12.70
CA ALA A 304 19.54 -11.99 12.28
C ALA A 304 18.97 -11.17 13.44
N TYR A 305 18.96 -11.70 14.67
CA TYR A 305 18.57 -10.98 15.87
C TYR A 305 19.66 -9.96 16.24
N SER A 306 20.92 -10.39 16.34
CA SER A 306 22.04 -9.51 16.70
C SER A 306 22.20 -8.34 15.72
N LYS A 307 22.05 -8.55 14.42
CA LYS A 307 22.07 -7.45 13.43
C LYS A 307 20.98 -6.40 13.69
N LEU A 308 19.77 -6.85 14.00
CA LEU A 308 18.66 -5.96 14.29
C LEU A 308 18.86 -5.24 15.62
N GLU A 309 19.35 -5.94 16.63
CA GLU A 309 19.66 -5.40 17.95
C GLU A 309 20.74 -4.32 17.89
N THR A 310 21.84 -4.57 17.18
CA THR A 310 22.90 -3.56 16.97
C THR A 310 22.34 -2.31 16.32
N LEU A 311 21.52 -2.45 15.27
CA LEU A 311 20.89 -1.29 14.61
C LEU A 311 19.98 -0.50 15.56
N LEU A 312 19.17 -1.19 16.35
CA LEU A 312 18.18 -0.53 17.21
C LEU A 312 18.78 0.09 18.47
N ILE A 313 19.89 -0.42 18.98
CA ILE A 313 20.56 0.12 20.18
C ILE A 313 21.47 1.32 19.85
N THR A 314 21.93 1.43 18.60
CA THR A 314 22.72 2.58 18.11
C THR A 314 21.82 3.79 17.84
#